data_AF-A0A1G5PKE8-F1
#
_entry.id   AF-A0A1G5PKE8-F1
#
_cell.length_a   1.000
_cell.length_b   1.000
_cell.length_c   1.000
_cell.angle_alpha   90.00
_cell.angle_beta   90.00
_cell.angle_gamma   90.00
#
_symmetry.space_group_name_H-M   'P 1'
#
loop_
_entity.id
_entity.type
_entity.pdbx_description
1 polymer ?
#
loop_
_entity_poly.entity_id
_entity_poly.type
_entity_poly.pdbx_seq_one_letter_code
_entity_poly.pdbx_strand_id
1 'polypeptide(L)'
;MHVIMAFDPKNITHRKQLYPVLKALADQDPHKGPLDVLDDAMGHLLSRGTDYLSNMRKGQYATSIAARLHKWITEHHADLGRMFAAGLFPEAQSSAWDAFLERYATRGKLRLVKFKPSSLGLVERTRQTSKPDDTIKLGEKFCFQLECEDDRYVRAFQIYKGEWHPIPVGANEAMGTTITARQKLVPVLADGTPDPLVEQHDLGPHQFVVLASQSGDFPDFDTQPTASETLEWHVLRVQVESA
;
A
#
# COMPACT_ATOMS: atom_id res chain seq x y z
N MET A 1 -0.33 22.10 -13.68
CA MET A 1 0.89 21.28 -13.56
C MET A 1 1.50 21.51 -12.19
N HIS A 2 1.37 20.57 -11.27
CA HIS A 2 2.16 20.56 -10.03
C HIS A 2 3.33 19.61 -10.29
N VAL A 3 4.55 20.12 -10.24
CA VAL A 3 5.76 19.32 -10.39
C VAL A 3 5.93 18.55 -9.09
N ILE A 4 5.79 17.22 -9.14
CA ILE A 4 6.15 16.33 -8.03
C ILE A 4 7.67 16.37 -7.92
N MET A 5 8.18 16.88 -6.79
CA MET A 5 9.62 16.94 -6.54
C MET A 5 9.99 15.93 -5.46
N ALA A 6 10.86 14.98 -5.79
CA ALA A 6 11.44 14.11 -4.77
C ALA A 6 12.20 14.97 -3.73
N PHE A 7 11.96 14.73 -2.44
CA PHE A 7 12.60 15.49 -1.39
C PHE A 7 14.12 15.24 -1.37
N ASP A 8 14.89 16.24 -1.80
CA ASP A 8 16.33 16.33 -1.58
C ASP A 8 16.69 17.09 -0.27
N PRO A 9 17.25 16.43 0.77
CA PRO A 9 17.66 17.08 2.01
C PRO A 9 18.86 18.04 1.85
N LYS A 10 19.62 17.97 0.74
CA LYS A 10 20.70 18.92 0.45
C LYS A 10 20.16 20.24 -0.11
N ASN A 11 18.96 20.23 -0.68
CA ASN A 11 18.29 21.40 -1.23
C ASN A 11 17.72 22.29 -0.11
N ILE A 12 18.22 23.52 0.01
CA ILE A 12 17.78 24.50 1.02
C ILE A 12 16.29 24.82 0.87
N THR A 13 15.77 24.89 -0.35
CA THR A 13 14.35 25.17 -0.62
C THR A 13 13.45 24.07 -0.08
N HIS A 14 13.83 22.79 -0.29
CA HIS A 14 13.09 21.66 0.25
C HIS A 14 13.13 21.65 1.79
N ARG A 15 14.31 21.86 2.37
CA ARG A 15 14.45 21.96 3.84
C ARG A 15 13.59 23.08 4.44
N LYS A 16 13.48 24.21 3.76
CA LYS A 16 12.66 25.35 4.19
C LYS A 16 11.16 25.02 4.17
N GLN A 17 10.70 24.24 3.19
CA GLN A 17 9.30 23.83 3.07
C GLN A 17 8.83 22.88 4.18
N LEU A 18 9.75 22.25 4.94
CA LEU A 18 9.38 21.46 6.12
C LEU A 18 8.94 22.33 7.31
N TYR A 19 9.39 23.58 7.40
CA TYR A 19 9.11 24.44 8.55
C TYR A 19 7.61 24.79 8.72
N PRO A 20 6.86 25.17 7.66
CA PRO A 20 5.41 25.38 7.77
C PRO A 20 4.66 24.16 8.29
N VAL A 21 5.05 22.94 7.87
CA VAL A 21 4.44 21.69 8.35
C VAL A 21 4.71 21.49 9.84
N LEU A 22 5.97 21.68 10.25
CA LEU A 22 6.38 21.59 11.65
C LEU A 22 5.65 22.61 12.54
N LYS A 23 5.44 23.82 12.02
CA LYS A 23 4.68 24.85 12.73
C LYS A 23 3.21 24.44 12.86
N ALA A 24 2.58 23.98 11.79
CA ALA A 24 1.19 23.54 11.82
C ALA A 24 0.97 22.39 12.82
N LEU A 25 1.94 21.47 12.93
CA LEU A 25 1.92 20.41 13.94
C LEU A 25 2.02 20.96 15.36
N ALA A 26 2.90 21.93 15.61
CA ALA A 26 3.01 22.56 16.92
C ALA A 26 1.72 23.31 17.29
N ASP A 27 1.09 23.99 16.31
CA ASP A 27 -0.16 24.73 16.53
C ASP A 27 -1.36 23.81 16.93
N GLN A 28 -1.22 22.48 16.82
CA GLN A 28 -2.23 21.52 17.30
C GLN A 28 -2.16 21.26 18.82
N ASP A 29 -1.04 21.58 19.47
CA ASP A 29 -0.84 21.39 20.90
C ASP A 29 -0.44 22.73 21.55
N PRO A 30 -1.29 23.32 22.41
CA PRO A 30 -1.02 24.62 23.01
C PRO A 30 0.22 24.64 23.93
N HIS A 31 0.76 23.47 24.29
CA HIS A 31 1.94 23.33 25.15
C HIS A 31 3.23 23.05 24.37
N LYS A 32 3.17 22.89 23.05
CA LYS A 32 4.34 22.57 22.23
C LYS A 32 4.67 23.68 21.25
N GLY A 33 5.96 23.95 21.11
CA GLY A 33 6.52 24.74 20.03
C GLY A 33 7.05 23.87 18.89
N PRO A 34 7.41 24.47 17.75
CA PRO A 34 7.99 23.74 16.61
C PRO A 34 9.26 22.96 16.96
N LEU A 35 10.02 23.40 17.98
CA LEU A 35 11.22 22.70 18.42
C LEU A 35 10.90 21.44 19.24
N ASP A 36 9.79 21.43 19.98
CA ASP A 36 9.36 20.26 20.74
C ASP A 36 8.87 19.16 19.79
N VAL A 37 8.12 19.53 18.75
CA VAL A 37 7.72 18.61 17.67
C VAL A 37 8.95 18.06 16.94
N LEU A 38 9.99 18.87 16.77
CA LEU A 38 11.23 18.40 16.17
C LEU A 38 11.92 17.35 17.06
N ASP A 39 11.95 17.54 18.38
CA ASP A 39 12.51 16.56 19.30
C ASP A 39 11.72 15.25 19.30
N ASP A 40 10.39 15.34 19.23
CA ASP A 40 9.52 14.19 19.06
C ASP A 40 9.89 13.41 17.78
N ALA A 41 10.08 14.11 16.66
CA ALA A 41 10.49 13.51 15.40
C ALA A 41 11.89 12.86 15.46
N MET A 42 12.78 13.39 16.30
CA MET A 42 14.12 12.82 16.50
C MET A 42 14.15 11.71 17.56
N GLY A 43 13.11 11.60 18.39
CA GLY A 43 13.03 10.70 19.54
C GLY A 43 13.94 11.11 20.71
N HIS A 44 14.48 12.32 20.70
CA HIS A 44 15.34 12.86 21.76
C HIS A 44 15.49 14.38 21.63
N LEU A 45 15.83 15.04 22.75
CA LEU A 45 16.11 16.47 22.79
C LEU A 45 17.39 16.79 22.03
N LEU A 46 17.28 17.61 20.97
CA LEU A 46 18.44 18.07 20.22
C LEU A 46 19.19 19.18 20.97
N SER A 47 20.52 19.05 21.05
CA SER A 47 21.38 20.15 21.46
C SER A 47 21.41 21.22 20.37
N ARG A 48 20.93 22.43 20.69
CA ARG A 48 20.72 23.53 19.73
C ARG A 48 20.97 24.90 20.35
N GLY A 49 21.51 25.83 19.55
CA GLY A 49 21.70 27.22 19.93
C GLY A 49 20.42 28.07 19.80
N THR A 50 20.45 29.29 20.32
CA THR A 50 19.29 30.20 20.41
C THR A 50 18.66 30.52 19.05
N ASP A 51 19.45 30.56 17.97
CA ASP A 51 19.02 30.91 16.61
C ASP A 51 18.50 29.73 15.79
N TYR A 52 18.41 28.53 16.37
CA TYR A 52 18.13 27.31 15.62
C TYR A 52 16.80 27.36 14.86
N LEU A 53 15.75 27.92 15.48
CA LEU A 53 14.44 28.10 14.84
C LEU A 53 14.49 29.08 13.65
N SER A 54 15.30 30.13 13.76
CA SER A 54 15.53 31.10 12.67
C SER A 54 16.24 30.44 11.50
N ASN A 55 17.22 29.57 11.78
CA ASN A 55 17.92 28.79 10.77
C ASN A 55 17.01 27.75 10.10
N MET A 56 16.11 27.10 10.85
CA MET A 56 15.11 26.19 10.27
C MET A 56 14.15 26.90 9.31
N ARG A 57 13.64 28.08 9.67
CA ARG A 57 12.81 28.92 8.78
C ARG A 57 13.50 29.26 7.45
N LYS A 58 14.83 29.31 7.45
CA LYS A 58 15.65 29.58 6.27
C LYS A 58 16.09 28.32 5.53
N GLY A 59 15.78 27.12 6.05
CA GLY A 59 16.28 25.86 5.51
C GLY A 59 17.77 25.60 5.79
N GLN A 60 18.36 26.32 6.75
CA GLN A 60 19.79 26.30 7.08
C GLN A 60 20.09 25.43 8.30
N TYR A 61 19.70 24.17 8.25
CA TYR A 61 19.93 23.19 9.32
C TYR A 61 20.44 21.86 8.75
N ALA A 62 20.90 20.96 9.61
CA ALA A 62 21.58 19.74 9.18
C ALA A 62 20.72 18.92 8.21
N THR A 63 21.35 18.43 7.13
CA THR A 63 20.71 17.59 6.10
C THR A 63 20.14 16.31 6.72
N SER A 64 20.85 15.72 7.69
CA SER A 64 20.43 14.53 8.43
C SER A 64 19.13 14.76 9.21
N ILE A 65 18.98 15.93 9.84
CA ILE A 65 17.76 16.31 10.57
C ILE A 65 16.62 16.52 9.59
N ALA A 66 16.87 17.17 8.44
CA ALA A 66 15.84 17.37 7.43
C ALA A 66 15.32 16.06 6.83
N ALA A 67 16.22 15.11 6.54
CA ALA A 67 15.85 13.78 6.04
C ALA A 67 15.01 13.02 7.06
N ARG A 68 15.41 13.03 8.33
CA ARG A 68 14.70 12.33 9.39
C ARG A 68 13.34 12.98 9.69
N LEU A 69 13.26 14.31 9.67
CA LEU A 69 12.01 15.05 9.84
C LEU A 69 11.04 14.79 8.68
N HIS A 70 11.51 14.84 7.42
CA HIS A 70 10.68 14.53 6.25
C HIS A 70 10.14 13.10 6.31
N LYS A 71 10.98 12.12 6.65
CA LYS A 71 10.56 10.73 6.85
C LYS A 71 9.49 10.62 7.94
N TRP A 72 9.73 11.22 9.11
CA TRP A 72 8.78 11.15 10.22
C TRP A 72 7.42 11.79 9.88
N ILE A 73 7.40 12.95 9.22
CA ILE A 73 6.16 13.58 8.74
C ILE A 73 5.46 12.67 7.72
N THR A 74 6.20 12.04 6.82
CA THR A 74 5.62 11.13 5.81
C THR A 74 4.94 9.92 6.46
N GLU A 75 5.51 9.38 7.53
CA GLU A 75 5.00 8.20 8.22
C GLU A 75 3.81 8.51 9.15
N HIS A 76 3.78 9.69 9.79
CA HIS A 76 2.83 9.97 10.89
C HIS A 76 1.85 11.12 10.60
N HIS A 77 2.22 12.06 9.72
CA HIS A 77 1.53 13.34 9.55
C HIS A 77 1.45 13.78 8.07
N ALA A 78 1.32 12.81 7.17
CA ALA A 78 1.37 13.04 5.73
C ALA A 78 0.30 14.05 5.24
N ASP A 79 -0.85 14.10 5.91
CA ASP A 79 -1.96 15.00 5.59
C ASP A 79 -1.57 16.48 5.75
N LEU A 80 -0.88 16.80 6.84
CA LEU A 80 -0.35 18.15 7.09
C LEU A 80 0.82 18.45 6.16
N GLY A 81 1.68 17.45 5.91
CA GLY A 81 2.72 17.53 4.88
C GLY A 81 2.14 17.95 3.53
N ARG A 82 1.05 17.32 3.10
CA ARG A 82 0.32 17.64 1.86
C ARG A 82 -0.27 19.05 1.88
N MET A 83 -0.92 19.43 2.98
CA MET A 83 -1.58 20.74 3.08
C MET A 83 -0.59 21.91 2.94
N PHE A 84 0.58 21.81 3.58
CA PHE A 84 1.53 22.93 3.65
C PHE A 84 2.72 22.80 2.70
N ALA A 85 3.00 21.60 2.18
CA ALA A 85 4.12 21.31 1.31
C ALA A 85 3.83 20.16 0.32
N ALA A 86 2.70 20.21 -0.39
CA ALA A 86 2.26 19.19 -1.36
C ALA A 86 3.35 18.70 -2.34
N GLY A 87 4.26 19.58 -2.76
CA GLY A 87 5.37 19.22 -3.66
C GLY A 87 6.40 18.25 -3.05
N LEU A 88 6.52 18.20 -1.71
CA LEU A 88 7.44 17.32 -0.97
C LEU A 88 6.76 16.08 -0.39
N PHE A 89 5.44 16.09 -0.32
CA PHE A 89 4.61 15.02 0.21
C PHE A 89 3.55 14.70 -0.84
N PRO A 90 3.87 13.99 -1.93
CA PRO A 90 2.86 13.54 -2.87
C PRO A 90 1.85 12.62 -2.16
N GLU A 91 0.63 12.50 -2.70
CA GLU A 91 -0.24 11.39 -2.30
C GLU A 91 0.53 10.09 -2.43
N ALA A 92 0.50 9.27 -1.39
CA ALA A 92 1.06 7.94 -1.50
C ALA A 92 0.34 7.26 -2.67
N GLN A 93 1.09 6.67 -3.60
CA GLN A 93 0.48 5.96 -4.72
C GLN A 93 -0.54 4.94 -4.24
N SER A 94 -0.33 4.37 -3.06
CA SER A 94 -1.30 3.52 -2.36
C SER A 94 -2.65 4.17 -2.14
N SER A 95 -2.75 5.46 -1.75
CA SER A 95 -4.05 6.13 -1.55
C SER A 95 -4.80 6.39 -2.86
N ALA A 96 -4.06 6.73 -3.92
CA ALA A 96 -4.64 6.89 -5.26
C ALA A 96 -5.13 5.56 -5.82
N TRP A 97 -4.34 4.50 -5.63
CA TRP A 97 -4.71 3.13 -5.97
C TRP A 97 -5.90 2.62 -5.15
N ASP A 98 -5.95 2.88 -3.85
CA ASP A 98 -7.06 2.49 -2.98
C ASP A 98 -8.38 3.16 -3.42
N ALA A 99 -8.33 4.47 -3.69
CA ALA A 99 -9.49 5.21 -4.21
C ALA A 99 -9.92 4.72 -5.60
N PHE A 100 -8.95 4.36 -6.45
CA PHE A 100 -9.21 3.78 -7.76
C PHE A 100 -9.89 2.40 -7.66
N LEU A 101 -9.35 1.50 -6.83
CA LEU A 101 -9.90 0.16 -6.63
C LEU A 101 -11.32 0.23 -6.06
N GLU A 102 -11.60 1.12 -5.11
CA GLU A 102 -12.96 1.29 -4.59
C GLU A 102 -13.97 1.69 -5.68
N ARG A 103 -13.54 2.46 -6.68
CA ARG A 103 -14.41 2.97 -7.73
C ARG A 103 -14.55 2.03 -8.92
N TYR A 104 -13.50 1.32 -9.28
CA TYR A 104 -13.40 0.60 -10.56
C TYR A 104 -13.23 -0.92 -10.41
N ALA A 105 -12.95 -1.44 -9.21
CA ALA A 105 -12.80 -2.88 -9.05
C ALA A 105 -14.13 -3.62 -9.18
N THR A 106 -14.10 -4.73 -9.91
CA THR A 106 -15.19 -5.70 -9.92
C THR A 106 -15.07 -6.59 -8.70
N ARG A 107 -16.12 -6.60 -7.86
CA ARG A 107 -16.21 -7.44 -6.66
C ARG A 107 -17.02 -8.72 -6.96
N GLY A 108 -16.70 -9.82 -6.28
CA GLY A 108 -17.47 -11.07 -6.31
C GLY A 108 -17.15 -12.05 -7.44
N LYS A 109 -16.37 -11.64 -8.45
CA LYS A 109 -15.87 -12.53 -9.52
C LYS A 109 -14.53 -13.21 -9.20
N LEU A 110 -13.82 -12.68 -8.21
CA LEU A 110 -12.62 -13.28 -7.63
C LEU A 110 -12.99 -13.91 -6.29
N ARG A 111 -12.61 -15.17 -6.10
CA ARG A 111 -12.86 -15.92 -4.85
C ARG A 111 -11.59 -16.62 -4.42
N LEU A 112 -11.48 -16.88 -3.13
CA LEU A 112 -10.41 -17.69 -2.59
C LEU A 112 -10.91 -19.12 -2.43
N VAL A 113 -10.17 -20.08 -2.99
CA VAL A 113 -10.47 -21.51 -2.91
C VAL A 113 -9.49 -22.15 -1.94
N LYS A 114 -10.01 -22.58 -0.80
CA LYS A 114 -9.24 -23.17 0.30
C LYS A 114 -9.03 -24.67 0.08
N PHE A 115 -7.81 -25.14 0.27
CA PHE A 115 -7.45 -26.56 0.24
C PHE A 115 -7.32 -27.07 1.68
N LYS A 116 -8.41 -27.60 2.24
CA LYS A 116 -8.50 -27.98 3.68
C LYS A 116 -7.86 -29.34 4.00
N PRO A 117 -7.18 -29.47 5.15
CA PRO A 117 -7.46 -30.49 6.15
C PRO A 117 -8.52 -29.95 7.12
N SER A 118 -9.54 -30.75 7.41
CA SER A 118 -10.70 -30.37 8.23
C SER A 118 -10.32 -29.83 9.62
N SER A 119 -10.79 -28.63 9.98
CA SER A 119 -11.04 -28.27 11.38
C SER A 119 -12.33 -27.45 11.52
N LEU A 120 -13.06 -27.79 12.59
CA LEU A 120 -14.39 -27.33 12.97
C LEU A 120 -14.40 -25.89 13.45
N GLY A 121 -15.53 -25.22 13.22
CA GLY A 121 -15.71 -23.78 13.42
C GLY A 121 -15.95 -23.36 14.86
N LEU A 122 -15.73 -22.07 15.08
CA LEU A 122 -16.25 -21.31 16.21
C LEU A 122 -16.79 -19.97 15.67
N VAL A 123 -17.95 -19.57 16.20
CA VAL A 123 -18.69 -18.37 15.79
C VAL A 123 -18.18 -17.16 16.59
N GLU A 124 -17.81 -16.08 15.91
CA GLU A 124 -17.51 -14.79 16.54
C GLU A 124 -18.47 -13.67 16.10
N ARG A 125 -18.71 -12.72 17.02
CA ARG A 125 -19.70 -11.64 16.89
C ARG A 125 -19.11 -10.40 16.24
N THR A 126 -19.80 -9.88 15.24
CA THR A 126 -19.35 -8.75 14.41
C THR A 126 -19.66 -7.39 15.04
N ARG A 127 -18.65 -6.56 15.32
CA ARG A 127 -18.79 -5.09 15.35
C ARG A 127 -17.57 -4.38 14.78
N GLN A 128 -17.84 -3.61 13.73
CA GLN A 128 -17.10 -2.43 13.24
C GLN A 128 -15.69 -2.64 12.67
N THR A 129 -15.65 -3.29 11.53
CA THR A 129 -14.69 -3.03 10.44
C THR A 129 -15.36 -3.50 9.14
N SER A 130 -14.97 -2.95 7.99
CA SER A 130 -15.43 -3.45 6.68
C SER A 130 -15.25 -4.96 6.64
N LYS A 131 -16.35 -5.72 6.56
CA LYS A 131 -16.28 -7.19 6.64
C LYS A 131 -15.32 -7.69 5.55
N PRO A 132 -14.36 -8.56 5.89
CA PRO A 132 -13.54 -9.19 4.87
C PRO A 132 -14.43 -10.00 3.93
N ASP A 133 -14.02 -10.09 2.67
CA ASP A 133 -14.70 -10.91 1.66
C ASP A 133 -14.49 -12.41 1.95
N ASP A 134 -13.37 -12.78 2.58
CA ASP A 134 -13.09 -14.14 3.07
C ASP A 134 -12.12 -14.13 4.27
N THR A 135 -11.99 -15.26 4.96
CA THR A 135 -11.05 -15.48 6.07
C THR A 135 -10.21 -16.73 5.83
N ILE A 136 -8.89 -16.67 5.99
CA ILE A 136 -7.99 -17.84 5.92
C ILE A 136 -7.19 -17.99 7.21
N LYS A 137 -6.79 -19.23 7.53
CA LYS A 137 -5.84 -19.46 8.62
C LYS A 137 -4.41 -19.24 8.13
N LEU A 138 -3.54 -18.77 9.02
CA LEU A 138 -2.10 -18.77 8.79
C LEU A 138 -1.63 -20.19 8.50
N GLY A 139 -0.89 -20.38 7.42
CA GLY A 139 -0.47 -21.69 6.92
C GLY A 139 -1.51 -22.43 6.08
N GLU A 140 -2.73 -21.90 5.91
CA GLU A 140 -3.75 -22.53 5.06
C GLU A 140 -3.43 -22.32 3.58
N LYS A 141 -3.53 -23.41 2.81
CA LYS A 141 -3.27 -23.38 1.37
C LYS A 141 -4.47 -22.84 0.61
N PHE A 142 -4.23 -21.96 -0.35
CA PHE A 142 -5.29 -21.39 -1.17
C PHE A 142 -4.89 -21.09 -2.62
N CYS A 143 -5.87 -21.04 -3.50
CA CYS A 143 -5.75 -20.46 -4.84
C CYS A 143 -6.78 -19.36 -5.03
N PHE A 144 -6.54 -18.47 -5.98
CA PHE A 144 -7.53 -17.56 -6.51
C PHE A 144 -8.36 -18.27 -7.58
N GLN A 145 -9.68 -18.15 -7.49
CA GLN A 145 -10.60 -18.51 -8.54
C GLN A 145 -11.11 -17.24 -9.22
N LEU A 146 -10.84 -17.10 -10.51
CA LEU A 146 -11.35 -16.01 -11.33
C LEU A 146 -12.39 -16.54 -12.32
N GLU A 147 -13.58 -15.96 -12.30
CA GLU A 147 -14.61 -16.23 -13.30
C GLU A 147 -14.43 -15.32 -14.52
N CYS A 148 -13.91 -15.88 -15.62
CA CYS A 148 -13.81 -15.23 -16.93
C CYS A 148 -14.49 -16.06 -18.02
N GLU A 149 -15.07 -15.39 -19.01
CA GLU A 149 -15.74 -16.02 -20.16
C GLU A 149 -14.77 -16.35 -21.30
N ASP A 150 -13.70 -15.55 -21.43
CA ASP A 150 -12.66 -15.69 -22.43
C ASP A 150 -11.29 -15.91 -21.79
N ASP A 151 -10.31 -16.29 -22.62
CA ASP A 151 -8.91 -16.40 -22.22
C ASP A 151 -8.38 -15.01 -21.86
N ARG A 152 -7.72 -14.90 -20.70
CA ARG A 152 -7.17 -13.64 -20.19
C ARG A 152 -5.76 -13.85 -19.67
N TYR A 153 -4.89 -12.90 -19.94
CA TYR A 153 -3.62 -12.81 -19.23
C TYR A 153 -3.87 -12.21 -17.85
N VAL A 154 -3.28 -12.80 -16.81
CA VAL A 154 -3.46 -12.36 -15.43
C VAL A 154 -2.15 -12.09 -14.72
N ARG A 155 -2.19 -11.13 -13.80
CA ARG A 155 -1.16 -10.86 -12.79
C ARG A 155 -1.83 -10.70 -11.43
N ALA A 156 -1.15 -11.06 -10.35
CA ALA A 156 -1.69 -10.90 -9.01
C ALA A 156 -0.73 -10.14 -8.09
N PHE A 157 -1.32 -9.45 -7.13
CA PHE A 157 -0.64 -8.65 -6.12
C PHE A 157 -1.29 -8.85 -4.77
N GLN A 158 -0.49 -8.74 -3.72
CA GLN A 158 -0.92 -8.58 -2.34
C GLN A 158 -0.63 -7.14 -1.93
N ILE A 159 -1.63 -6.43 -1.45
CA ILE A 159 -1.48 -5.17 -0.76
C ILE A 159 -1.44 -5.48 0.74
N TYR A 160 -0.31 -5.18 1.36
CA TYR A 160 -0.11 -5.37 2.79
C TYR A 160 0.51 -4.09 3.36
N LYS A 161 -0.08 -3.56 4.45
CA LYS A 161 0.33 -2.29 5.08
C LYS A 161 0.47 -1.11 4.08
N GLY A 162 -0.33 -1.12 3.02
CA GLY A 162 -0.31 -0.10 1.97
C GLY A 162 0.79 -0.26 0.92
N GLU A 163 1.59 -1.32 1.00
CA GLU A 163 2.62 -1.65 0.00
C GLU A 163 2.12 -2.75 -0.94
N TRP A 164 2.49 -2.65 -2.22
CA TRP A 164 2.13 -3.62 -3.26
C TRP A 164 3.24 -4.65 -3.42
N HIS A 165 2.89 -5.92 -3.26
CA HIS A 165 3.79 -7.05 -3.41
C HIS A 165 3.32 -7.92 -4.58
N PRO A 166 4.13 -8.11 -5.64
CA PRO A 166 3.77 -8.98 -6.75
C PRO A 166 3.73 -10.45 -6.29
N ILE A 167 2.75 -11.20 -6.78
CA ILE A 167 2.61 -12.63 -6.54
C ILE A 167 2.89 -13.37 -7.86
N PRO A 168 3.86 -14.30 -7.90
CA PRO A 168 4.01 -15.17 -9.05
C PRO A 168 2.77 -16.04 -9.21
N VAL A 169 2.12 -15.99 -10.38
CA VAL A 169 0.90 -16.75 -10.67
C VAL A 169 1.07 -17.75 -11.82
N GLY A 170 2.13 -17.62 -12.60
CA GLY A 170 2.45 -18.53 -13.70
C GLY A 170 3.50 -19.56 -13.32
N ALA A 171 3.67 -20.52 -14.23
CA ALA A 171 4.66 -21.58 -14.09
C ALA A 171 6.08 -21.01 -13.91
N ASN A 172 6.89 -21.72 -13.13
CA ASN A 172 8.28 -21.35 -12.83
C ASN A 172 8.41 -19.94 -12.24
N GLU A 173 7.51 -19.57 -11.33
CA GLU A 173 7.48 -18.26 -10.65
C GLU A 173 7.28 -17.07 -11.61
N ALA A 174 6.68 -17.30 -12.78
CA ALA A 174 6.35 -16.21 -13.68
C ALA A 174 5.32 -15.25 -13.04
N MET A 175 5.55 -13.94 -13.18
CA MET A 175 4.69 -12.89 -12.62
C MET A 175 3.28 -12.86 -13.23
N GLY A 176 3.06 -13.56 -14.33
CA GLY A 176 1.77 -13.64 -15.00
C GLY A 176 1.57 -14.94 -15.76
N THR A 177 0.32 -15.24 -16.09
CA THR A 177 -0.08 -16.44 -16.84
C THR A 177 -1.33 -16.16 -17.64
N THR A 178 -1.65 -17.02 -18.60
CA THR A 178 -2.95 -17.00 -19.28
C THR A 178 -3.90 -17.95 -18.56
N ILE A 179 -5.02 -17.44 -18.05
CA ILE A 179 -6.15 -18.28 -17.63
C ILE A 179 -7.06 -18.51 -18.82
N THR A 180 -7.60 -19.72 -18.92
CA THR A 180 -8.59 -20.07 -19.94
C THR A 180 -9.96 -20.20 -19.29
N ALA A 181 -11.03 -20.15 -20.09
CA ALA A 181 -12.38 -20.38 -19.58
C ALA A 181 -12.55 -21.72 -18.81
N ARG A 182 -11.69 -22.71 -19.08
CA ARG A 182 -11.65 -24.01 -18.39
C ARG A 182 -10.76 -24.02 -17.15
N GLN A 183 -9.76 -23.15 -17.08
CA GLN A 183 -8.77 -23.11 -16.01
C GLN A 183 -8.94 -21.81 -15.22
N LYS A 184 -9.78 -21.88 -14.19
CA LYS A 184 -10.20 -20.72 -13.39
C LYS A 184 -9.34 -20.48 -12.15
N LEU A 185 -8.41 -21.38 -11.83
CA LEU A 185 -7.60 -21.32 -10.62
C LEU A 185 -6.17 -20.84 -10.93
N VAL A 186 -5.65 -19.93 -10.10
CA VAL A 186 -4.26 -19.48 -10.10
C VAL A 186 -3.72 -19.37 -8.67
N PRO A 187 -2.42 -19.56 -8.40
CA PRO A 187 -1.33 -19.88 -9.33
C PRO A 187 -1.44 -21.28 -9.97
N VAL A 188 -0.65 -21.50 -11.02
CA VAL A 188 -0.62 -22.77 -11.77
C VAL A 188 0.82 -23.22 -12.06
N LEU A 189 1.03 -24.53 -12.04
CA LEU A 189 2.25 -25.18 -12.51
C LEU A 189 2.34 -25.19 -14.05
N ALA A 190 3.48 -25.63 -14.58
CA ALA A 190 3.73 -25.72 -16.03
C ALA A 190 2.74 -26.64 -16.77
N ASP A 191 2.18 -27.62 -16.09
CA ASP A 191 1.15 -28.54 -16.62
C ASP A 191 -0.28 -28.00 -16.46
N GLY A 192 -0.45 -26.78 -15.93
CA GLY A 192 -1.74 -26.14 -15.68
C GLY A 192 -2.44 -26.60 -14.41
N THR A 193 -1.84 -27.49 -13.62
CA THR A 193 -2.40 -27.85 -12.32
C THR A 193 -2.30 -26.69 -11.32
N PRO A 194 -3.28 -26.50 -10.42
CA PRO A 194 -3.19 -25.44 -9.42
C PRO A 194 -1.97 -25.60 -8.50
N ASP A 195 -1.27 -24.50 -8.24
CA ASP A 195 -0.13 -24.41 -7.31
C ASP A 195 -0.51 -23.50 -6.13
N PRO A 196 -0.99 -24.06 -5.00
CA PRO A 196 -1.56 -23.26 -3.92
C PRO A 196 -0.54 -22.38 -3.20
N LEU A 197 -0.94 -21.14 -2.93
CA LEU A 197 -0.24 -20.19 -2.08
C LEU A 197 -0.45 -20.50 -0.60
N VAL A 198 0.40 -19.92 0.25
CA VAL A 198 0.30 -19.98 1.70
C VAL A 198 0.79 -18.67 2.32
N GLU A 199 0.04 -18.09 3.25
CA GLU A 199 0.51 -16.98 4.09
C GLU A 199 1.09 -17.58 5.37
N GLN A 200 2.34 -17.25 5.72
CA GLN A 200 3.06 -17.86 6.86
C GLN A 200 3.52 -16.86 7.91
N HIS A 201 3.52 -15.57 7.60
CA HIS A 201 4.25 -14.59 8.41
C HIS A 201 3.32 -13.60 9.06
N ASP A 202 2.29 -13.16 8.34
CA ASP A 202 1.51 -12.00 8.74
C ASP A 202 0.06 -12.37 9.02
N LEU A 203 -0.41 -11.96 10.20
CA LEU A 203 -1.81 -12.00 10.59
C LEU A 203 -2.46 -10.65 10.30
N GLY A 204 -3.78 -10.65 10.17
CA GLY A 204 -4.55 -9.42 10.01
C GLY A 204 -5.18 -9.27 8.63
N PRO A 205 -5.52 -8.04 8.24
CA PRO A 205 -6.14 -7.78 6.95
C PRO A 205 -5.10 -7.76 5.83
N HIS A 206 -5.40 -8.50 4.76
CA HIS A 206 -4.69 -8.47 3.49
C HIS A 206 -5.67 -8.12 2.37
N GLN A 207 -5.19 -7.46 1.33
CA GLN A 207 -5.99 -7.21 0.14
C GLN A 207 -5.28 -7.82 -1.06
N PHE A 208 -5.94 -8.72 -1.78
CA PHE A 208 -5.43 -9.32 -2.99
C PHE A 208 -6.05 -8.64 -4.20
N VAL A 209 -5.24 -8.38 -5.21
CA VAL A 209 -5.65 -7.79 -6.47
C VAL A 209 -5.22 -8.70 -7.60
N VAL A 210 -6.16 -9.15 -8.42
CA VAL A 210 -5.90 -9.90 -9.66
C VAL A 210 -6.32 -9.04 -10.83
N LEU A 211 -5.38 -8.78 -11.72
CA LEU A 211 -5.61 -8.06 -12.96
C LEU A 211 -5.83 -9.05 -14.08
N ALA A 212 -6.82 -8.79 -14.95
CA ALA A 212 -7.07 -9.60 -16.13
C ALA A 212 -7.13 -8.72 -17.39
N SER A 213 -6.34 -9.06 -18.39
CA SER A 213 -6.20 -8.33 -19.66
C SER A 213 -6.32 -9.28 -20.85
N GLN A 214 -6.86 -8.80 -21.98
CA GLN A 214 -6.84 -9.55 -23.23
C GLN A 214 -5.49 -9.45 -23.96
N SER A 215 -4.80 -8.30 -23.86
CA SER A 215 -3.54 -8.06 -24.59
C SER A 215 -2.29 -8.46 -23.83
N GLY A 216 -2.41 -8.66 -22.50
CA GLY A 216 -1.25 -8.85 -21.63
C GLY A 216 -0.54 -7.55 -21.25
N ASP A 217 -1.08 -6.40 -21.65
CA ASP A 217 -0.60 -5.09 -21.20
C ASP A 217 -1.16 -4.78 -19.81
N PHE A 218 -0.28 -4.37 -18.90
CA PHE A 218 -0.60 -3.95 -17.54
C PHE A 218 0.03 -2.59 -17.27
N PRO A 219 -0.62 -1.75 -16.44
CA PRO A 219 -0.08 -0.45 -16.07
C PRO A 219 1.22 -0.60 -15.30
N ASP A 220 2.05 0.44 -15.40
CA ASP A 220 3.16 0.62 -14.48
C ASP A 220 2.61 1.08 -13.13
N PHE A 221 2.88 0.31 -12.08
CA PHE A 221 2.36 0.56 -10.74
C PHE A 221 3.06 1.73 -10.04
N ASP A 222 4.22 2.15 -10.56
CA ASP A 222 4.93 3.35 -10.12
C ASP A 222 4.32 4.65 -10.70
N THR A 223 3.24 4.53 -11.48
CA THR A 223 2.54 5.66 -12.09
C THR A 223 1.11 5.78 -11.58
N GLN A 224 0.47 6.93 -11.81
CA GLN A 224 -0.92 7.11 -11.41
C GLN A 224 -1.84 6.11 -12.13
N PRO A 225 -2.77 5.46 -11.40
CA PRO A 225 -3.70 4.51 -11.99
C PRO A 225 -4.55 5.18 -13.06
N THR A 226 -4.64 4.56 -14.22
CA THR A 226 -5.53 4.99 -15.30
C THR A 226 -6.49 3.85 -15.61
N ALA A 227 -7.79 4.17 -15.69
CA ALA A 227 -8.78 3.19 -16.10
C ALA A 227 -8.55 2.81 -17.57
N SER A 228 -8.54 1.52 -17.86
CA SER A 228 -8.53 0.98 -19.22
C SER A 228 -9.73 0.08 -19.39
N GLU A 229 -10.44 0.21 -20.51
CA GLU A 229 -11.56 -0.67 -20.86
C GLU A 229 -11.11 -2.11 -21.14
N THR A 230 -9.82 -2.31 -21.43
CA THR A 230 -9.24 -3.63 -21.73
C THR A 230 -8.72 -4.37 -20.50
N LEU A 231 -8.73 -3.70 -19.33
CA LEU A 231 -8.14 -4.21 -18.10
C LEU A 231 -9.17 -4.30 -16.99
N GLU A 232 -9.38 -5.51 -16.49
CA GLU A 232 -10.30 -5.79 -15.40
C GLU A 232 -9.53 -5.91 -14.09
N TRP A 233 -10.04 -5.22 -13.07
CA TRP A 233 -9.48 -5.18 -11.72
C TRP A 233 -10.37 -6.00 -10.80
N HIS A 234 -9.84 -7.09 -10.26
CA HIS A 234 -10.56 -7.94 -9.33
C HIS A 234 -9.90 -7.87 -7.96
N VAL A 235 -10.68 -7.56 -6.93
CA VAL A 235 -10.16 -7.32 -5.57
C VAL A 235 -10.85 -8.24 -4.58
N LEU A 236 -10.05 -8.75 -3.64
CA LEU A 236 -10.51 -9.57 -2.53
C LEU A 236 -9.85 -9.10 -1.22
N ARG A 237 -10.66 -8.75 -0.23
CA ARG A 237 -10.20 -8.45 1.13
C ARG A 237 -10.26 -9.73 1.96
N VAL A 238 -9.12 -10.14 2.50
CA VAL A 238 -8.99 -11.38 3.26
C VAL A 238 -8.49 -11.08 4.66
N GLN A 239 -9.14 -11.67 5.66
CA GLN A 239 -8.63 -11.68 7.02
C GLN A 239 -7.80 -12.95 7.22
N VAL A 240 -6.53 -12.79 7.60
CA VAL A 240 -5.65 -13.90 8.00
C VAL A 240 -5.69 -14.01 9.52
N GLU A 241 -6.06 -15.19 10.01
CA GLU A 241 -6.23 -15.48 11.43
C GLU A 241 -5.26 -16.56 11.90
N SER A 242 -4.98 -16.60 13.20
CA SER A 242 -4.21 -17.69 13.78
C SER A 242 -4.93 -19.03 13.57
N ALA A 243 -4.16 -20.10 13.39
CA ALA A 243 -4.67 -21.45 13.14
C ALA A 243 -5.57 -22.01 14.26
#